data_AF-A0A6U1S1E8-F1
#
_entry.id   AF-A0A6U1S1E8-F1
#
_cell.length_a   1.000
_cell.length_b   1.000
_cell.length_c   1.000
_cell.angle_alpha   90.00
_cell.angle_beta   90.00
_cell.angle_gamma   90.00
#
_symmetry.space_group_name_H-M   'P 1'
#
loop_
_entity.id
_entity.type
_entity.pdbx_description
1 polymer ?
#
loop_
_entity_poly.entity_id
_entity_poly.type
_entity_poly.pdbx_seq_one_letter_code
_entity_poly.pdbx_strand_id
1 'polypeptide(L)'
;KSISAGTAAKTKAAAVAGTTATLVESRDWVGLVQEFHIQDAAPWIIAAAAIFWGAAQKKAGEDDMRATFERRLAEAEEKAKLAAESATLAAEGAKAAKSMIVTTNDLEGSKRVLESTKARALEVELETLQAKMQRMRDQETLLNQKVQEAEKIAAEAKEHVAAADRARVQTANLVETLNAEVQTLKLQLAEVPSQATKQSATADISQEEVVGVAAVATPIPEAVAVVPETGAPAFELEASSSDGAGMMDLPNGLSVPEAKPKAPTKGEPGRKAKQPKKAKKAKKAKKSRGPIDPANPWASLTKSSLKRKTVKDLTGYLSERGIETVGENGKVLKKDALVALVRSL
;
A
#
# COMPACT_ATOMS: atom_id res chain seq x y z
N LYS A 1 44.50 -15.80 -42.35
CA LYS A 1 44.56 -14.39 -42.84
C LYS A 1 43.54 -13.60 -42.02
N SER A 2 43.99 -13.06 -40.87
CA SER A 2 44.28 -11.63 -40.60
C SER A 2 43.01 -10.90 -40.10
N ILE A 3 42.74 -10.84 -38.78
CA ILE A 3 43.15 -9.84 -37.75
C ILE A 3 42.75 -8.39 -38.08
N SER A 4 41.93 -7.79 -37.20
CA SER A 4 42.00 -6.38 -36.71
C SER A 4 40.77 -6.11 -35.80
N ALA A 5 40.90 -5.99 -34.48
CA ALA A 5 41.09 -4.74 -33.71
C ALA A 5 40.09 -3.63 -34.13
N GLY A 6 39.28 -3.00 -33.29
CA GLY A 6 39.28 -2.77 -31.85
C GLY A 6 38.78 -1.33 -31.63
N THR A 7 37.90 -1.06 -30.67
CA THR A 7 37.72 0.29 -30.10
C THR A 7 37.03 0.18 -28.76
N ALA A 8 37.85 0.30 -27.71
CA ALA A 8 37.41 0.50 -26.35
C ALA A 8 36.96 1.96 -26.18
N ALA A 9 35.69 2.16 -25.83
CA ALA A 9 35.20 3.45 -25.36
C ALA A 9 35.34 3.51 -23.83
N LYS A 10 36.19 4.44 -23.41
CA LYS A 10 36.61 4.75 -22.05
C LYS A 10 35.66 5.78 -21.47
N THR A 11 34.77 5.39 -20.56
CA THR A 11 34.03 6.34 -19.70
C THR A 11 34.52 6.23 -18.26
N LYS A 12 35.40 7.17 -17.90
CA LYS A 12 35.67 7.60 -16.52
C LYS A 12 34.47 8.40 -16.03
N ALA A 13 33.85 8.00 -14.92
CA ALA A 13 33.23 8.94 -13.97
C ALA A 13 32.98 8.27 -12.61
N ALA A 14 33.72 8.76 -11.61
CA ALA A 14 33.40 8.81 -10.19
C ALA A 14 32.94 7.52 -9.49
N ALA A 15 33.90 6.67 -9.14
CA ALA A 15 33.79 5.83 -7.95
C ALA A 15 33.68 6.75 -6.72
N VAL A 16 32.49 6.80 -6.12
CA VAL A 16 32.29 7.33 -4.78
C VAL A 16 33.02 6.38 -3.84
N ALA A 17 34.20 6.83 -3.40
CA ALA A 17 34.86 6.30 -2.22
C ALA A 17 33.93 6.55 -1.02
N GLY A 18 33.47 5.48 -0.39
CA GLY A 18 32.59 5.58 0.77
C GLY A 18 32.30 4.22 1.37
N THR A 19 33.13 3.84 2.34
CA THR A 19 32.93 2.71 3.28
C THR A 19 32.96 1.33 2.64
N THR A 20 34.18 0.83 2.42
CA THR A 20 34.49 -0.58 2.65
C THR A 20 33.88 -0.98 3.99
N ALA A 21 32.84 -1.80 3.94
CA ALA A 21 32.38 -2.59 5.07
C ALA A 21 33.57 -3.48 5.45
N THR A 22 34.38 -3.01 6.39
CA THR A 22 35.27 -3.87 7.15
C THR A 22 34.39 -4.98 7.68
N LEU A 23 34.66 -6.19 7.21
CA LEU A 23 34.20 -7.43 7.79
C LEU A 23 34.61 -7.35 9.27
N VAL A 24 33.69 -6.89 10.11
CA VAL A 24 33.86 -6.90 11.55
C VAL A 24 33.84 -8.39 11.88
N GLU A 25 35.04 -8.98 12.04
CA GLU A 25 35.22 -10.22 12.78
C GLU A 25 34.25 -10.18 13.94
N SER A 26 33.46 -11.25 14.08
CA SER A 26 32.42 -11.48 15.08
C SER A 26 32.92 -11.08 16.47
N ARG A 27 32.87 -9.79 16.74
CA ARG A 27 33.23 -9.18 18.00
C ARG A 27 32.08 -9.52 18.90
N ASP A 28 32.42 -10.22 19.97
CA ASP A 28 31.55 -10.87 20.93
C ASP A 28 30.43 -9.92 21.40
N TRP A 29 29.31 -9.91 20.67
CA TRP A 29 28.14 -9.08 21.01
C TRP A 29 27.60 -9.47 22.39
N VAL A 30 27.85 -10.72 22.81
CA VAL A 30 27.50 -11.24 24.13
C VAL A 30 28.29 -10.53 25.24
N GLY A 31 29.58 -10.24 25.03
CA GLY A 31 30.39 -9.48 25.98
C GLY A 31 29.98 -8.00 26.09
N LEU A 32 29.64 -7.39 24.94
CA LEU A 32 29.12 -6.01 24.88
C LEU A 32 27.74 -5.88 25.54
N VAL A 33 26.93 -6.96 25.51
CA VAL A 33 25.61 -7.03 26.15
C VAL A 33 25.70 -7.27 27.66
N GLN A 34 26.79 -7.89 28.15
CA GLN A 34 27.03 -8.08 29.58
C GLN A 34 27.63 -6.85 30.27
N GLU A 35 28.37 -6.01 29.54
CA GLU A 35 29.07 -4.85 30.11
C GLU A 35 28.19 -3.58 30.17
N PHE A 36 27.13 -3.53 29.37
CA PHE A 36 26.02 -2.61 29.60
C PHE A 36 24.98 -3.31 30.47
N HIS A 37 24.51 -2.68 31.55
CA HIS A 37 23.37 -3.15 32.35
C HIS A 37 22.06 -3.15 31.52
N ILE A 38 21.98 -4.00 30.51
CA ILE A 38 20.87 -4.06 29.55
C ILE A 38 19.59 -4.55 30.22
N GLN A 39 19.65 -5.15 31.42
CA GLN A 39 18.44 -5.46 32.17
C GLN A 39 17.59 -4.20 32.48
N ASP A 40 18.22 -3.04 32.70
CA ASP A 40 17.51 -1.77 32.91
C ASP A 40 17.16 -1.05 31.59
N ALA A 41 17.90 -1.31 30.51
CA ALA A 41 17.71 -0.66 29.20
C ALA A 41 16.86 -1.49 28.21
N ALA A 42 16.63 -2.78 28.48
CA ALA A 42 15.86 -3.68 27.64
C ALA A 42 14.42 -3.20 27.35
N PRO A 43 13.68 -2.60 28.31
CA PRO A 43 12.36 -2.07 28.03
C PRO A 43 12.39 -0.95 26.97
N TRP A 44 13.43 -0.12 26.99
CA TRP A 44 13.61 1.00 26.07
C TRP A 44 14.00 0.54 24.66
N ILE A 45 14.83 -0.51 24.56
CA ILE A 45 15.21 -1.10 23.27
C ILE A 45 14.01 -1.77 22.60
N ILE A 46 13.20 -2.53 23.36
CA ILE A 46 11.98 -3.14 22.85
C ILE A 46 10.97 -2.08 22.40
N ALA A 47 10.81 -1.00 23.18
CA ALA A 47 9.95 0.13 22.79
C ALA A 47 10.44 0.82 21.52
N ALA A 48 11.75 1.06 21.37
CA ALA A 48 12.33 1.64 20.16
C ALA A 48 12.13 0.73 18.93
N ALA A 49 12.30 -0.58 19.08
CA ALA A 49 12.06 -1.56 18.03
C ALA A 49 10.58 -1.59 17.62
N ALA A 50 9.64 -1.52 18.56
CA ALA A 50 8.21 -1.47 18.28
C ALA A 50 7.81 -0.18 17.54
N ILE A 51 8.39 0.97 17.91
CA ILE A 51 8.19 2.25 17.20
C ILE A 51 8.72 2.16 15.77
N PHE A 52 9.90 1.56 15.58
CA PHE A 52 10.50 1.37 14.26
C PHE A 52 9.66 0.43 13.38
N TRP A 53 9.13 -0.66 13.96
CA TRP A 53 8.26 -1.59 13.27
C TRP A 53 6.91 -0.96 12.89
N GLY A 54 6.34 -0.15 13.79
CA GLY A 54 5.12 0.62 13.51
C GLY A 54 5.32 1.68 12.41
N ALA A 55 6.47 2.34 12.39
CA ALA A 55 6.83 3.29 11.32
C ALA A 55 7.04 2.59 9.97
N ALA A 56 7.62 1.38 9.96
CA ALA A 56 7.81 0.58 8.76
C ALA A 56 6.47 0.07 8.17
N GLN A 57 5.52 -0.38 9.01
CA GLN A 57 4.18 -0.76 8.56
C GLN A 57 3.41 0.41 7.94
N LYS A 58 3.57 1.63 8.49
CA LYS A 58 2.90 2.82 7.96
C LYS A 58 3.39 3.19 6.56
N LYS A 59 4.70 3.03 6.27
CA LYS A 59 5.24 3.22 4.92
C LYS A 59 4.75 2.18 3.92
N ALA A 60 4.70 0.91 4.31
CA ALA A 60 4.17 -0.15 3.44
C ALA A 60 2.69 0.07 3.06
N GLY A 61 1.88 0.58 4.00
CA GLY A 61 0.49 0.95 3.73
C GLY A 61 0.33 2.20 2.85
N GLU A 62 1.23 3.18 2.95
CA GLU A 62 1.22 4.38 2.10
C GLU A 62 1.55 4.06 0.64
N ASP A 63 2.50 3.17 0.39
CA ASP A 63 2.89 2.78 -0.97
C ASP A 63 1.76 1.98 -1.66
N ASP A 64 1.06 1.09 -0.93
CA ASP A 64 -0.08 0.35 -1.48
C ASP A 64 -1.30 1.26 -1.76
N MET A 65 -1.53 2.25 -0.89
CA MET A 65 -2.56 3.27 -1.12
C MET A 65 -2.23 4.19 -2.30
N ARG A 66 -0.95 4.53 -2.52
CA ARG A 66 -0.51 5.25 -3.72
C ARG A 66 -0.67 4.42 -4.98
N ALA A 67 -0.24 3.16 -4.96
CA ALA A 67 -0.37 2.26 -6.10
C ALA A 67 -1.83 2.04 -6.51
N THR A 68 -2.74 1.88 -5.55
CA THR A 68 -4.18 1.77 -5.82
C THR A 68 -4.79 3.08 -6.34
N PHE A 69 -4.32 4.23 -5.85
CA PHE A 69 -4.75 5.54 -6.34
C PHE A 69 -4.30 5.77 -7.79
N GLU A 70 -3.03 5.51 -8.10
CA GLU A 70 -2.49 5.61 -9.47
C GLU A 70 -3.21 4.67 -10.43
N ARG A 71 -3.50 3.44 -10.00
CA ARG A 71 -4.28 2.48 -10.80
C ARG A 71 -5.69 2.99 -11.11
N ARG A 72 -6.39 3.56 -10.12
CA ARG A 72 -7.72 4.16 -10.33
C ARG A 72 -7.67 5.41 -11.21
N LEU A 73 -6.59 6.18 -11.13
CA LEU A 73 -6.39 7.35 -11.96
C LEU A 73 -6.16 6.96 -13.42
N ALA A 74 -5.32 5.95 -13.68
CA ALA A 74 -5.11 5.39 -15.02
C ALA A 74 -6.42 4.81 -15.60
N GLU A 75 -7.20 4.07 -14.81
CA GLU A 75 -8.49 3.53 -15.25
C GLU A 75 -9.51 4.64 -15.57
N ALA A 76 -9.51 5.72 -14.78
CA ALA A 76 -10.37 6.87 -15.03
C ALA A 76 -9.96 7.63 -16.31
N GLU A 77 -8.67 7.77 -16.57
CA GLU A 77 -8.15 8.36 -17.82
C GLU A 77 -8.50 7.51 -19.04
N GLU A 78 -8.39 6.18 -18.94
CA GLU A 78 -8.78 5.27 -20.01
C GLU A 78 -10.28 5.35 -20.31
N LYS A 79 -11.13 5.35 -19.27
CA LYS A 79 -12.59 5.55 -19.43
C LYS A 79 -12.91 6.91 -20.03
N ALA A 80 -12.18 7.96 -19.66
CA ALA A 80 -12.34 9.29 -20.25
C ALA A 80 -11.96 9.31 -21.73
N LYS A 81 -10.88 8.60 -22.13
CA LYS A 81 -10.50 8.44 -23.54
C LYS A 81 -11.54 7.68 -24.34
N LEU A 82 -12.04 6.55 -23.83
CA LEU A 82 -13.13 5.79 -24.47
C LEU A 82 -14.42 6.62 -24.60
N ALA A 83 -14.75 7.42 -23.58
CA ALA A 83 -15.89 8.35 -23.64
C ALA A 83 -15.67 9.46 -24.69
N ALA A 84 -14.44 9.96 -24.83
CA ALA A 84 -14.11 10.93 -25.87
C ALA A 84 -14.19 10.31 -27.28
N GLU A 85 -13.66 9.10 -27.47
CA GLU A 85 -13.69 8.36 -28.73
C GLU A 85 -15.12 8.00 -29.16
N SER A 86 -15.97 7.56 -28.22
CA SER A 86 -17.39 7.30 -28.49
C SER A 86 -18.15 8.58 -28.84
N ALA A 87 -17.83 9.71 -28.20
CA ALA A 87 -18.40 11.01 -28.55
C ALA A 87 -17.98 11.48 -29.95
N THR A 88 -16.72 11.24 -30.35
CA THR A 88 -16.26 11.58 -31.71
C THR A 88 -16.93 10.69 -32.77
N LEU A 89 -17.04 9.38 -32.52
CA LEU A 89 -17.76 8.44 -33.40
C LEU A 89 -19.24 8.83 -33.56
N ALA A 90 -19.91 9.19 -32.47
CA ALA A 90 -21.29 9.67 -32.52
C ALA A 90 -21.44 10.97 -33.31
N ALA A 91 -20.49 11.91 -33.17
CA ALA A 91 -20.50 13.16 -33.92
C ALA A 91 -20.27 12.94 -35.42
N GLU A 92 -19.40 12.00 -35.80
CA GLU A 92 -19.19 11.60 -37.19
C GLU A 92 -20.41 10.89 -37.78
N GLY A 93 -21.03 9.98 -37.02
CA GLY A 93 -22.29 9.34 -37.40
C GLY A 93 -23.41 10.35 -37.66
N ALA A 94 -23.53 11.37 -36.81
CA ALA A 94 -24.51 12.45 -37.00
C ALA A 94 -24.22 13.30 -38.26
N LYS A 95 -22.95 13.57 -38.58
CA LYS A 95 -22.57 14.26 -39.82
C LYS A 95 -22.88 13.42 -41.06
N ALA A 96 -22.56 12.12 -41.03
CA ALA A 96 -22.82 11.19 -42.12
C ALA A 96 -24.33 11.04 -42.39
N ALA A 97 -25.14 10.90 -41.33
CA ALA A 97 -26.60 10.88 -41.42
C ALA A 97 -27.15 12.17 -42.03
N LYS A 98 -26.61 13.33 -41.61
CA LYS A 98 -27.00 14.62 -42.19
C LYS A 98 -26.64 14.75 -43.67
N SER A 99 -25.47 14.26 -44.11
CA SER A 99 -25.11 14.28 -45.53
C SER A 99 -25.98 13.35 -46.37
N MET A 100 -26.42 12.20 -45.85
CA MET A 100 -27.34 11.30 -46.57
C MET A 100 -28.74 11.90 -46.78
N ILE A 101 -29.25 12.65 -45.81
CA ILE A 101 -30.56 13.33 -45.95
C ILE A 101 -30.51 14.39 -47.06
N VAL A 102 -29.35 14.98 -47.33
CA VAL A 102 -29.19 16.03 -48.36
C VAL A 102 -29.02 15.42 -49.76
N THR A 103 -28.56 14.18 -49.90
CA THR A 103 -28.29 13.54 -51.20
C THR A 103 -29.41 12.60 -51.70
N THR A 104 -30.51 12.42 -50.96
CA THR A 104 -31.55 11.40 -51.23
C THR A 104 -32.67 11.84 -52.18
N ASN A 105 -32.52 12.93 -52.93
CA ASN A 105 -33.45 13.25 -54.01
C ASN A 105 -33.34 12.31 -55.23
N ASP A 106 -32.31 11.46 -55.30
CA ASP A 106 -32.14 10.41 -56.30
C ASP A 106 -32.25 9.00 -55.65
N LEU A 107 -33.36 8.31 -55.92
CA LEU A 107 -33.71 6.99 -55.35
C LEU A 107 -32.71 5.86 -55.70
N GLU A 108 -32.01 5.93 -56.83
CA GLU A 108 -30.99 4.93 -57.20
C GLU A 108 -29.65 5.14 -56.50
N GLY A 109 -29.26 6.39 -56.23
CA GLY A 109 -28.04 6.69 -55.46
C GLY A 109 -28.12 6.18 -54.02
N SER A 110 -29.33 6.19 -53.43
CA SER A 110 -29.59 5.74 -52.07
C SER A 110 -29.22 4.26 -51.83
N LYS A 111 -29.50 3.35 -52.79
CA LYS A 111 -29.17 1.92 -52.65
C LYS A 111 -27.66 1.66 -52.62
N ARG A 112 -26.90 2.30 -53.53
CA ARG A 112 -25.43 2.17 -53.56
C ARG A 112 -24.78 2.74 -52.31
N VAL A 113 -25.29 3.87 -51.80
CA VAL A 113 -24.80 4.47 -50.56
C VAL A 113 -25.06 3.52 -49.38
N LEU A 114 -26.26 2.94 -49.28
CA LEU A 114 -26.61 1.96 -48.24
C LEU A 114 -25.69 0.74 -48.25
N GLU A 115 -25.44 0.14 -49.40
CA GLU A 115 -24.52 -1.00 -49.54
C GLU A 115 -23.09 -0.64 -49.16
N SER A 116 -22.60 0.53 -49.60
CA SER A 116 -21.27 1.01 -49.23
C SER A 116 -21.13 1.29 -47.73
N THR A 117 -22.17 1.80 -47.07
CA THR A 117 -22.16 1.97 -45.60
C THR A 117 -22.23 0.67 -44.84
N LYS A 118 -22.97 -0.34 -45.33
CA LYS A 118 -22.98 -1.66 -44.72
C LYS A 118 -21.61 -2.32 -44.81
N ALA A 119 -20.95 -2.23 -45.98
CA ALA A 119 -19.60 -2.73 -46.17
C ALA A 119 -18.60 -2.04 -45.22
N ARG A 120 -18.62 -0.71 -45.14
CA ARG A 120 -17.77 0.04 -44.19
C ARG A 120 -18.07 -0.28 -42.73
N ALA A 121 -19.36 -0.45 -42.37
CA ALA A 121 -19.73 -0.82 -41.01
C ALA A 121 -19.16 -2.19 -40.61
N LEU A 122 -19.21 -3.17 -41.53
CA LEU A 122 -18.62 -4.49 -41.32
C LEU A 122 -17.09 -4.44 -41.25
N GLU A 123 -16.46 -3.60 -42.06
CA GLU A 123 -15.00 -3.40 -42.03
C GLU A 123 -14.55 -2.80 -40.68
N VAL A 124 -15.25 -1.77 -40.18
CA VAL A 124 -14.99 -1.22 -38.85
C VAL A 124 -15.25 -2.25 -37.75
N GLU A 125 -16.30 -3.06 -37.86
CA GLU A 125 -16.58 -4.12 -36.88
C GLU A 125 -15.46 -5.19 -36.87
N LEU A 126 -14.98 -5.60 -38.03
CA LEU A 126 -13.83 -6.51 -38.15
C LEU A 126 -12.55 -5.92 -37.54
N GLU A 127 -12.23 -4.66 -37.82
CA GLU A 127 -11.08 -3.97 -37.23
C GLU A 127 -11.19 -3.89 -35.69
N THR A 128 -12.38 -3.55 -35.17
CA THR A 128 -12.60 -3.49 -33.71
C THR A 128 -12.48 -4.86 -33.05
N LEU A 129 -12.99 -5.93 -33.68
CA LEU A 129 -12.84 -7.30 -33.18
C LEU A 129 -11.38 -7.76 -33.22
N GLN A 130 -10.65 -7.43 -34.28
CA GLN A 130 -9.22 -7.73 -34.39
C GLN A 130 -8.41 -6.99 -33.32
N ALA A 131 -8.69 -5.70 -33.08
CA ALA A 131 -8.07 -4.93 -32.02
C ALA A 131 -8.39 -5.51 -30.63
N LYS A 132 -9.63 -5.96 -30.41
CA LYS A 132 -10.03 -6.63 -29.16
C LYS A 132 -9.31 -7.96 -28.96
N MET A 133 -9.18 -8.78 -30.01
CA MET A 133 -8.40 -10.03 -29.94
C MET A 133 -6.93 -9.76 -29.62
N GLN A 134 -6.34 -8.71 -30.20
CA GLN A 134 -4.96 -8.34 -29.89
C GLN A 134 -4.81 -7.91 -28.43
N ARG A 135 -5.72 -7.07 -27.91
CA ARG A 135 -5.73 -6.69 -26.49
C ARG A 135 -5.86 -7.90 -25.55
N MET A 136 -6.70 -8.88 -25.90
CA MET A 136 -6.82 -10.10 -25.10
C MET A 136 -5.53 -10.93 -25.11
N ARG A 137 -4.84 -11.03 -26.26
CA ARG A 137 -3.52 -11.68 -26.34
C ARG A 137 -2.48 -10.95 -25.49
N ASP A 138 -2.45 -9.62 -25.56
CA ASP A 138 -1.52 -8.82 -24.75
C ASP A 138 -1.79 -9.02 -23.26
N GLN A 139 -3.06 -9.05 -22.85
CA GLN A 139 -3.46 -9.38 -21.47
C GLN A 139 -3.04 -10.80 -21.05
N GLU A 140 -3.18 -11.79 -21.93
CA GLU A 140 -2.75 -13.16 -21.67
C GLU A 140 -1.23 -13.25 -21.50
N THR A 141 -0.45 -12.55 -22.32
CA THR A 141 1.01 -12.51 -22.16
C THR A 141 1.43 -11.82 -20.87
N LEU A 142 0.75 -10.72 -20.48
CA LEU A 142 1.00 -10.04 -19.21
C LEU A 142 0.66 -10.93 -18.00
N LEU A 143 -0.46 -11.64 -18.06
CA LEU A 143 -0.85 -12.58 -17.00
C LEU A 143 0.16 -13.73 -16.89
N ASN A 144 0.60 -14.30 -18.00
CA ASN A 144 1.62 -15.35 -18.02
C ASN A 144 2.96 -14.86 -17.44
N GLN A 145 3.38 -13.63 -17.74
CA GLN A 145 4.56 -13.02 -17.12
C GLN A 145 4.41 -12.91 -15.60
N LYS A 146 3.24 -12.44 -15.12
CA LYS A 146 2.99 -12.34 -13.67
C LYS A 146 2.95 -13.70 -12.97
N VAL A 147 2.43 -14.73 -13.63
CA VAL A 147 2.45 -16.11 -13.10
C VAL A 147 3.90 -16.58 -12.96
N GLN A 148 4.75 -16.36 -13.97
CA GLN A 148 6.18 -16.71 -13.89
C GLN A 148 6.92 -15.95 -12.78
N GLU A 149 6.63 -14.66 -12.60
CA GLU A 149 7.19 -13.87 -11.49
C GLU A 149 6.75 -14.41 -10.13
N ALA A 150 5.46 -14.74 -9.98
CA ALA A 150 4.92 -15.32 -8.76
C ALA A 150 5.53 -16.71 -8.47
N GLU A 151 5.74 -17.54 -9.49
CA GLU A 151 6.42 -18.84 -9.36
C GLU A 151 7.87 -18.67 -8.90
N LYS A 152 8.59 -17.67 -9.43
CA LYS A 152 9.95 -17.35 -9.00
C LYS A 152 10.00 -16.92 -7.53
N ILE A 153 9.11 -16.02 -7.11
CA ILE A 153 9.00 -15.58 -5.70
C ILE A 153 8.65 -16.77 -4.80
N ALA A 154 7.74 -17.66 -5.25
CA ALA A 154 7.40 -18.86 -4.50
C ALA A 154 8.58 -19.84 -4.38
N ALA A 155 9.44 -19.94 -5.40
CA ALA A 155 10.66 -20.75 -5.34
C ALA A 155 11.68 -20.16 -4.35
N GLU A 156 11.90 -18.84 -4.39
CA GLU A 156 12.77 -18.13 -3.44
C GLU A 156 12.25 -18.26 -1.99
N ALA A 157 10.94 -18.14 -1.78
CA ALA A 157 10.33 -18.34 -0.47
C ALA A 157 10.52 -19.77 0.06
N LYS A 158 10.41 -20.79 -0.81
CA LYS A 158 10.71 -22.19 -0.44
C LYS A 158 12.16 -22.37 -0.03
N GLU A 159 13.09 -21.71 -0.70
CA GLU A 159 14.52 -21.74 -0.32
C GLU A 159 14.75 -21.09 1.04
N HIS A 160 14.12 -19.95 1.33
CA HIS A 160 14.20 -19.28 2.63
C HIS A 160 13.63 -20.14 3.77
N VAL A 161 12.50 -20.82 3.55
CA VAL A 161 11.93 -21.75 4.53
C VAL A 161 12.89 -22.92 4.78
N ALA A 162 13.45 -23.52 3.73
CA ALA A 162 14.43 -24.58 3.88
C ALA A 162 15.71 -24.12 4.60
N ALA A 163 16.16 -22.89 4.37
CA ALA A 163 17.28 -22.29 5.09
C ALA A 163 16.96 -22.05 6.58
N ALA A 164 15.75 -21.58 6.89
CA ALA A 164 15.29 -21.39 8.26
C ALA A 164 15.20 -22.73 9.02
N ASP A 165 14.72 -23.80 8.36
CA ASP A 165 14.67 -25.13 8.97
C ASP A 165 16.07 -25.70 9.23
N ARG A 166 17.04 -25.48 8.33
CA ARG A 166 18.45 -25.84 8.58
C ARG A 166 19.02 -25.07 9.77
N ALA A 167 18.73 -23.78 9.89
CA ALA A 167 19.15 -22.96 11.03
C ALA A 167 18.54 -23.48 12.34
N ARG A 168 17.25 -23.86 12.34
CA ARG A 168 16.58 -24.47 13.49
C ARG A 168 17.26 -25.75 13.94
N VAL A 169 17.60 -26.64 13.00
CA VAL A 169 18.33 -27.89 13.31
C VAL A 169 19.71 -27.57 13.90
N GLN A 170 20.44 -26.60 13.36
CA GLN A 170 21.73 -26.16 13.92
C GLN A 170 21.58 -25.63 15.35
N THR A 171 20.55 -24.81 15.61
CA THR A 171 20.29 -24.29 16.96
C THR A 171 19.91 -25.39 17.95
N ALA A 172 19.13 -26.40 17.51
CA ALA A 172 18.77 -27.53 18.34
C ALA A 172 20.00 -28.36 18.74
N ASN A 173 20.91 -28.62 17.79
CA ASN A 173 22.16 -29.32 18.05
C ASN A 173 23.04 -28.55 19.05
N LEU A 174 23.13 -27.22 18.94
CA LEU A 174 23.89 -26.39 19.88
C LEU A 174 23.30 -26.41 21.30
N VAL A 175 21.97 -26.42 21.42
CA VAL A 175 21.29 -26.55 22.72
C VAL A 175 21.57 -27.92 23.34
N GLU A 176 21.57 -28.99 22.55
CA GLU A 176 21.90 -30.32 23.03
C GLU A 176 23.35 -30.42 23.52
N THR A 177 24.32 -29.85 22.79
CA THR A 177 25.73 -29.80 23.22
C THR A 177 25.90 -28.99 24.50
N LEU A 178 25.25 -27.83 24.62
CA LEU A 178 25.31 -26.99 25.83
C LEU A 178 24.69 -27.71 27.03
N ASN A 179 23.58 -28.44 26.84
CA ASN A 179 22.96 -29.20 27.92
C ASN A 179 23.86 -30.35 28.37
N ALA A 180 24.55 -31.02 27.44
CA ALA A 180 25.54 -32.05 27.78
C ALA A 180 26.71 -31.46 28.58
N GLU A 181 27.24 -30.30 28.20
CA GLU A 181 28.29 -29.59 28.96
C GLU A 181 27.83 -29.16 30.35
N VAL A 182 26.61 -28.66 30.49
CA VAL A 182 26.04 -28.33 31.82
C VAL A 182 25.94 -29.58 32.70
N GLN A 183 25.62 -30.75 32.13
CA GLN A 183 25.60 -32.00 32.88
C GLN A 183 27.01 -32.46 33.29
N THR A 184 28.02 -32.34 32.42
CA THR A 184 29.40 -32.69 32.77
C THR A 184 29.95 -31.77 33.87
N LEU A 185 29.69 -30.47 33.79
CA LEU A 185 30.07 -29.50 34.83
C LEU A 185 29.40 -29.80 36.18
N LYS A 186 28.12 -30.22 36.17
CA LYS A 186 27.43 -30.66 37.39
C LYS A 186 28.10 -31.88 38.03
N LEU A 187 28.52 -32.86 37.23
CA LEU A 187 29.22 -34.04 37.73
C LEU A 187 30.60 -33.69 38.30
N GLN A 188 31.36 -32.81 37.62
CA GLN A 188 32.65 -32.34 38.12
C GLN A 188 32.51 -31.57 39.46
N LEU A 189 31.50 -30.71 39.58
CA LEU A 189 31.27 -29.93 40.81
C LEU A 189 30.90 -30.84 42.00
N ALA A 190 30.16 -31.93 41.75
CA ALA A 190 29.82 -32.91 42.78
C ALA A 190 31.05 -33.70 43.31
N GLU A 191 32.15 -33.75 42.57
CA GLU A 191 33.35 -34.50 42.93
C GLU A 191 34.34 -33.68 43.80
N VAL A 192 34.30 -32.34 43.70
CA VAL A 192 35.14 -31.39 44.47
C VAL A 192 35.03 -31.51 46.00
N PRO A 193 33.86 -31.72 46.64
CA PRO A 193 33.77 -31.72 48.12
C PRO A 193 34.47 -32.90 48.82
N SER A 194 34.88 -33.96 48.12
CA SER A 194 35.53 -35.12 48.76
C SER A 194 37.04 -34.99 48.99
N GLN A 195 37.72 -34.06 48.31
CA GLN A 195 39.17 -33.87 48.47
C GLN A 195 39.54 -32.78 49.48
N ALA A 196 38.67 -31.78 49.71
CA ALA A 196 38.93 -30.70 50.67
C ALA A 196 38.85 -31.15 52.15
N THR A 197 38.13 -32.23 52.46
CA THR A 197 37.96 -32.72 53.84
C THR A 197 39.11 -33.61 54.34
N LYS A 198 40.06 -34.03 53.49
CA LYS A 198 41.19 -34.89 53.89
C LYS A 198 42.52 -34.15 54.12
N GLN A 199 42.62 -32.85 53.82
CA GLN A 199 43.83 -32.06 54.08
C GLN A 199 43.73 -31.08 55.27
N SER A 200 42.54 -30.91 55.88
CA SER A 200 42.37 -30.01 57.04
C SER A 200 42.63 -30.66 58.41
N ALA A 201 43.01 -31.94 58.48
CA ALA A 201 43.19 -32.64 59.76
C ALA A 201 44.63 -32.60 60.33
N THR A 202 45.58 -31.88 59.71
CA THR A 202 46.99 -31.85 60.18
C THR A 202 47.65 -30.47 60.15
N ALA A 203 46.90 -29.37 60.28
CA ALA A 203 47.48 -28.04 60.48
C ALA A 203 47.14 -27.51 61.88
N ASP A 204 47.89 -28.00 62.86
CA ASP A 204 48.02 -27.46 64.21
C ASP A 204 48.98 -26.26 64.13
N ILE A 205 48.47 -25.05 63.92
CA ILE A 205 49.28 -23.82 63.95
C ILE A 205 48.52 -22.71 64.70
N SER A 206 49.03 -22.49 65.90
CA SER A 206 49.07 -21.30 66.75
C SER A 206 48.27 -20.06 66.34
N GLN A 207 47.46 -19.64 67.32
CA GLN A 207 46.92 -18.31 67.51
C GLN A 207 48.01 -17.23 67.46
N GLU A 208 47.80 -16.18 66.66
CA GLU A 208 48.18 -14.83 67.10
C GLU A 208 47.16 -13.80 66.56
N GLU A 209 46.78 -12.96 67.51
CA GLU A 209 45.72 -11.95 67.55
C GLU A 209 46.13 -10.67 66.82
N VAL A 210 45.39 -10.19 65.82
CA VAL A 210 45.31 -8.73 65.54
C VAL A 210 43.96 -8.33 64.90
N VAL A 211 43.12 -7.71 65.73
CA VAL A 211 42.33 -6.48 65.51
C VAL A 211 41.80 -6.14 64.10
N GLY A 212 40.47 -6.28 63.96
CA GLY A 212 39.52 -5.19 63.61
C GLY A 212 39.61 -4.47 62.26
N VAL A 213 38.63 -4.72 61.37
CA VAL A 213 38.11 -3.70 60.44
C VAL A 213 36.59 -3.91 60.23
N ALA A 214 35.93 -2.75 60.14
CA ALA A 214 34.52 -2.42 60.10
C ALA A 214 33.55 -3.29 59.27
N ALA A 215 32.33 -3.34 59.81
CA ALA A 215 31.10 -3.72 59.14
C ALA A 215 30.87 -2.96 57.83
N VAL A 216 30.67 -3.71 56.74
CA VAL A 216 29.92 -3.24 55.57
C VAL A 216 28.85 -4.29 55.29
N ALA A 217 27.62 -3.94 55.62
CA ALA A 217 26.44 -4.72 55.31
C ALA A 217 26.13 -4.58 53.81
N THR A 218 26.34 -5.65 53.04
CA THR A 218 25.74 -5.81 51.71
C THR A 218 24.48 -6.68 51.83
N PRO A 219 23.33 -6.23 51.31
CA PRO A 219 22.07 -6.96 51.45
C PRO A 219 22.05 -8.22 50.58
N ILE A 220 21.44 -9.25 51.15
CA ILE A 220 21.08 -10.52 50.54
C ILE A 220 20.11 -10.25 49.37
N PRO A 221 20.39 -10.67 48.12
CA PRO A 221 19.35 -10.66 47.09
C PRO A 221 18.39 -11.82 47.37
N GLU A 222 17.19 -11.40 47.77
CA GLU A 222 15.99 -12.20 47.93
C GLU A 222 15.70 -12.96 46.61
N ALA A 223 15.77 -14.28 46.68
CA ALA A 223 15.38 -15.17 45.61
C ALA A 223 13.85 -15.11 45.43
N VAL A 224 13.39 -14.20 44.57
CA VAL A 224 12.01 -14.20 44.09
C VAL A 224 11.89 -15.31 43.06
N ALA A 225 11.27 -16.41 43.47
CA ALA A 225 10.78 -17.45 42.58
C ALA A 225 9.73 -16.84 41.62
N VAL A 226 10.16 -16.53 40.40
CA VAL A 226 9.26 -16.20 39.29
C VAL A 226 8.77 -17.51 38.69
N VAL A 227 7.52 -17.83 39.00
CA VAL A 227 6.69 -18.81 38.31
C VAL A 227 6.69 -18.48 36.82
N PRO A 228 7.05 -19.41 35.91
CA PRO A 228 6.82 -19.19 34.49
C PRO A 228 5.32 -19.30 34.25
N GLU A 229 4.64 -18.15 34.19
CA GLU A 229 3.29 -18.05 33.68
C GLU A 229 3.36 -18.34 32.17
N THR A 230 3.09 -19.60 31.82
CA THR A 230 2.83 -20.04 30.46
C THR A 230 1.57 -19.37 29.94
N GLY A 231 1.71 -18.11 29.52
CA GLY A 231 0.73 -17.41 28.70
C GLY A 231 0.75 -17.99 27.29
N ALA A 232 0.03 -19.10 27.10
CA ALA A 232 -0.38 -19.54 25.79
C ALA A 232 -1.16 -18.40 25.12
N PRO A 233 -0.79 -17.93 23.92
CA PRO A 233 -1.74 -17.18 23.12
C PRO A 233 -2.85 -18.15 22.75
N ALA A 234 -4.02 -17.96 23.34
CA ALA A 234 -5.27 -18.45 22.80
C ALA A 234 -5.43 -17.84 21.40
N PHE A 235 -4.90 -18.55 20.40
CA PHE A 235 -5.33 -18.40 19.03
C PHE A 235 -6.74 -18.98 18.99
N GLU A 236 -7.75 -18.11 19.15
CA GLU A 236 -9.09 -18.43 18.68
C GLU A 236 -8.99 -18.65 17.16
N LEU A 237 -8.97 -19.92 16.80
CA LEU A 237 -9.36 -20.39 15.48
C LEU A 237 -10.81 -19.96 15.26
N GLU A 238 -11.01 -18.77 14.67
CA GLU A 238 -12.19 -18.47 13.89
C GLU A 238 -12.19 -19.42 12.68
N ALA A 239 -12.70 -20.62 12.91
CA ALA A 239 -13.14 -21.53 11.88
C ALA A 239 -14.33 -20.90 11.15
N SER A 240 -14.05 -20.10 10.11
CA SER A 240 -15.05 -19.78 9.11
C SER A 240 -15.30 -21.04 8.28
N SER A 241 -16.23 -21.87 8.74
CA SER A 241 -17.09 -22.69 7.87
C SER A 241 -17.63 -21.75 6.77
N SER A 242 -17.54 -22.01 5.46
CA SER A 242 -17.74 -23.25 4.71
C SER A 242 -19.08 -23.91 4.97
N ASP A 243 -20.14 -23.12 4.87
CA ASP A 243 -21.51 -23.51 4.50
C ASP A 243 -22.12 -22.23 3.92
N GLY A 244 -22.76 -22.15 2.77
CA GLY A 244 -23.40 -23.13 1.91
C GLY A 244 -24.41 -22.32 1.07
N ALA A 245 -24.69 -22.80 -0.13
CA ALA A 245 -25.95 -22.56 -0.84
C ALA A 245 -26.53 -21.12 -0.82
N GLY A 246 -26.07 -20.29 -1.75
CA GLY A 246 -26.70 -19.02 -2.11
C GLY A 246 -26.97 -18.94 -3.61
N MET A 247 -27.74 -19.90 -4.12
CA MET A 247 -28.28 -19.95 -5.47
C MET A 247 -29.13 -18.70 -5.73
N MET A 248 -28.54 -17.64 -6.29
CA MET A 248 -29.31 -16.54 -6.84
C MET A 248 -29.81 -16.96 -8.23
N ASP A 249 -31.01 -17.53 -8.22
CA ASP A 249 -31.88 -17.59 -9.40
C ASP A 249 -31.98 -16.20 -10.02
N LEU A 250 -31.43 -16.06 -11.22
CA LEU A 250 -31.70 -14.93 -12.10
C LEU A 250 -33.12 -15.10 -12.65
N PRO A 251 -34.09 -14.24 -12.32
CA PRO A 251 -35.39 -14.28 -12.97
C PRO A 251 -35.23 -13.84 -14.42
N ASN A 252 -35.25 -14.84 -15.30
CA ASN A 252 -35.49 -14.70 -16.72
C ASN A 252 -36.92 -14.17 -16.90
N GLY A 253 -37.07 -12.87 -17.20
CA GLY A 253 -38.38 -12.24 -17.18
C GLY A 253 -38.43 -10.82 -17.72
N LEU A 254 -37.73 -10.51 -18.81
CA LEU A 254 -38.04 -9.32 -19.61
C LEU A 254 -39.36 -9.58 -20.38
N SER A 255 -40.46 -9.41 -19.67
CA SER A 255 -41.78 -9.25 -20.26
C SER A 255 -41.83 -7.89 -20.95
N VAL A 256 -41.92 -7.92 -22.27
CA VAL A 256 -42.25 -6.77 -23.11
C VAL A 256 -43.68 -6.34 -22.77
N PRO A 257 -43.93 -5.14 -22.21
CA PRO A 257 -45.29 -4.64 -22.11
C PRO A 257 -45.77 -4.27 -23.51
N GLU A 258 -46.67 -5.12 -24.01
CA GLU A 258 -47.52 -4.92 -25.18
C GLU A 258 -48.28 -3.59 -25.05
N ALA A 259 -47.81 -2.58 -25.79
CA ALA A 259 -48.43 -1.27 -25.85
C ALA A 259 -49.76 -1.35 -26.61
N LYS A 260 -50.87 -1.44 -25.89
CA LYS A 260 -52.21 -1.22 -26.45
C LYS A 260 -52.33 0.24 -26.94
N PRO A 261 -52.79 0.49 -28.17
CA PRO A 261 -53.00 1.84 -28.69
C PRO A 261 -54.25 2.45 -28.03
N LYS A 262 -54.07 3.53 -27.26
CA LYS A 262 -55.17 4.35 -26.76
C LYS A 262 -55.49 5.43 -27.79
N ALA A 263 -56.70 5.35 -28.33
CA ALA A 263 -57.32 6.28 -29.26
C ALA A 263 -57.48 7.71 -28.66
N PRO A 264 -57.67 8.74 -29.51
CA PRO A 264 -57.41 10.13 -29.19
C PRO A 264 -58.55 10.76 -28.38
N THR A 265 -58.20 11.40 -27.25
CA THR A 265 -59.14 12.22 -26.50
C THR A 265 -59.12 13.64 -27.03
N LYS A 266 -60.32 14.06 -27.42
CA LYS A 266 -60.72 15.29 -28.07
C LYS A 266 -60.85 16.41 -27.02
N GLY A 267 -60.18 17.54 -27.29
CA GLY A 267 -60.62 18.89 -26.91
C GLY A 267 -60.32 19.37 -25.50
N GLU A 268 -59.48 20.42 -25.40
CA GLU A 268 -59.87 21.67 -24.76
C GLU A 268 -58.94 22.83 -25.17
N PRO A 269 -59.41 24.10 -25.08
CA PRO A 269 -59.00 25.17 -25.97
C PRO A 269 -57.87 26.06 -25.44
N GLY A 270 -57.10 26.59 -26.38
CA GLY A 270 -56.64 27.97 -26.40
C GLY A 270 -56.01 28.54 -25.13
N ARG A 271 -54.73 28.25 -24.87
CA ARG A 271 -53.87 29.16 -24.10
C ARG A 271 -52.81 29.78 -25.01
N LYS A 272 -52.99 31.08 -25.19
CA LYS A 272 -52.20 32.03 -25.97
C LYS A 272 -50.70 31.80 -25.80
N ALA A 273 -50.03 31.65 -26.95
CA ALA A 273 -48.59 31.65 -27.10
C ALA A 273 -47.98 32.94 -26.51
N LYS A 274 -47.38 32.83 -25.33
CA LYS A 274 -46.36 33.79 -24.87
C LYS A 274 -45.04 33.37 -25.50
N GLN A 275 -44.63 34.14 -26.50
CA GLN A 275 -43.30 34.06 -27.11
C GLN A 275 -42.22 34.05 -26.01
N PRO A 276 -41.24 33.11 -26.04
CA PRO A 276 -40.06 33.22 -25.21
C PRO A 276 -39.22 34.39 -25.73
N LYS A 277 -39.23 35.51 -24.99
CA LYS A 277 -38.30 36.62 -25.18
C LYS A 277 -36.88 36.05 -25.15
N LYS A 278 -36.17 36.16 -26.27
CA LYS A 278 -34.75 35.84 -26.43
C LYS A 278 -33.95 36.56 -25.34
N ALA A 279 -33.59 35.83 -24.28
CA ALA A 279 -32.60 36.29 -23.32
C ALA A 279 -31.25 36.33 -24.03
N LYS A 280 -30.77 37.55 -24.33
CA LYS A 280 -29.39 37.81 -24.74
C LYS A 280 -28.47 37.28 -23.62
N LYS A 281 -27.97 36.05 -23.79
CA LYS A 281 -26.87 35.50 -22.99
C LYS A 281 -25.65 36.35 -23.29
N ALA A 282 -25.40 37.35 -22.46
CA ALA A 282 -24.11 38.00 -22.38
C ALA A 282 -23.07 36.91 -22.08
N LYS A 283 -22.19 36.63 -23.05
CA LYS A 283 -20.98 35.83 -22.87
C LYS A 283 -20.13 36.55 -21.81
N LYS A 284 -20.34 36.23 -20.53
CA LYS A 284 -19.36 36.56 -19.49
C LYS A 284 -18.08 35.81 -19.87
N ALA A 285 -17.07 36.57 -20.28
CA ALA A 285 -15.73 36.06 -20.53
C ALA A 285 -15.31 35.19 -19.34
N LYS A 286 -14.97 33.92 -19.60
CA LYS A 286 -14.29 33.07 -18.62
C LYS A 286 -13.00 33.81 -18.27
N LYS A 287 -12.95 34.44 -17.08
CA LYS A 287 -11.67 34.86 -16.49
C LYS A 287 -10.83 33.58 -16.43
N SER A 288 -9.79 33.53 -17.24
CA SER A 288 -8.77 32.48 -17.17
C SER A 288 -8.28 32.44 -15.73
N ARG A 289 -8.47 31.31 -15.06
CA ARG A 289 -7.84 31.07 -13.77
C ARG A 289 -6.34 31.22 -14.00
N GLY A 290 -5.68 32.04 -13.19
CA GLY A 290 -4.24 32.21 -13.25
C GLY A 290 -3.51 30.88 -13.04
N PRO A 291 -2.19 30.84 -13.26
CA PRO A 291 -1.36 29.68 -12.98
C PRO A 291 -1.67 29.13 -11.59
N ILE A 292 -1.93 27.82 -11.52
CA ILE A 292 -2.15 27.14 -10.24
C ILE A 292 -0.78 27.10 -9.57
N ASP A 293 -0.65 27.79 -8.43
CA ASP A 293 0.55 27.70 -7.62
C ASP A 293 0.66 26.27 -7.05
N PRO A 294 1.70 25.49 -7.42
CA PRO A 294 1.86 24.13 -6.91
C PRO A 294 2.12 24.12 -5.41
N ALA A 295 2.62 25.23 -4.85
CA ALA A 295 2.81 25.33 -3.41
C ALA A 295 1.47 25.38 -2.70
N ASN A 296 0.45 26.11 -3.21
CA ASN A 296 -0.86 26.25 -2.57
C ASN A 296 -2.02 25.90 -3.53
N PRO A 297 -2.31 24.60 -3.73
CA PRO A 297 -3.37 24.18 -4.64
C PRO A 297 -4.76 24.65 -4.20
N TRP A 298 -4.95 24.95 -2.91
CA TRP A 298 -6.25 25.29 -2.34
C TRP A 298 -6.57 26.78 -2.39
N ALA A 299 -5.57 27.67 -2.44
CA ALA A 299 -5.78 29.11 -2.65
C ALA A 299 -6.45 29.42 -4.00
N SER A 300 -6.20 28.59 -5.01
CA SER A 300 -6.81 28.73 -6.35
C SER A 300 -8.30 28.35 -6.38
N LEU A 301 -8.81 27.67 -5.34
CA LEU A 301 -10.19 27.21 -5.28
C LEU A 301 -11.15 28.36 -5.00
N THR A 302 -12.34 28.26 -5.61
CA THR A 302 -13.42 29.21 -5.32
C THR A 302 -13.98 28.98 -3.91
N LYS A 303 -14.55 30.03 -3.29
CA LYS A 303 -15.19 29.92 -1.96
C LYS A 303 -16.22 28.80 -1.89
N SER A 304 -16.98 28.57 -2.97
CA SER A 304 -17.94 27.45 -3.05
C SER A 304 -17.27 26.08 -3.11
N SER A 305 -16.12 25.95 -3.78
CA SER A 305 -15.36 24.70 -3.83
C SER A 305 -14.77 24.38 -2.46
N LEU A 306 -14.21 25.38 -1.76
CA LEU A 306 -13.73 25.24 -0.39
C LEU A 306 -14.84 24.86 0.60
N LYS A 307 -16.04 25.47 0.47
CA LYS A 307 -17.19 25.12 1.33
C LYS A 307 -17.70 23.68 1.14
N ARG A 308 -17.39 23.04 0.00
CA ARG A 308 -17.74 21.62 -0.25
C ARG A 308 -16.75 20.64 0.39
N LYS A 309 -15.54 21.08 0.76
CA LYS A 309 -14.58 20.25 1.48
C LYS A 309 -15.06 19.96 2.90
N THR A 310 -14.68 18.82 3.46
CA THR A 310 -15.07 18.47 4.84
C THR A 310 -14.21 19.26 5.84
N VAL A 311 -14.67 19.36 7.09
CA VAL A 311 -13.87 19.99 8.16
C VAL A 311 -12.55 19.24 8.33
N LYS A 312 -12.56 17.90 8.24
CA LYS A 312 -11.38 17.03 8.33
C LYS A 312 -10.34 17.35 7.25
N ASP A 313 -10.76 17.54 6.00
CA ASP A 313 -9.83 17.86 4.91
C ASP A 313 -9.22 19.26 5.10
N LEU A 314 -10.04 20.24 5.52
CA LEU A 314 -9.58 21.61 5.79
C LEU A 314 -8.58 21.64 6.96
N THR A 315 -8.85 20.89 8.04
CA THR A 315 -7.94 20.81 9.17
C THR A 315 -6.65 20.08 8.80
N GLY A 316 -6.73 18.97 8.06
CA GLY A 316 -5.55 18.22 7.61
C GLY A 316 -4.62 19.09 6.77
N TYR A 317 -5.18 19.82 5.80
CA TYR A 317 -4.41 20.74 4.95
C TYR A 317 -3.70 21.85 5.75
N LEU A 318 -4.37 22.40 6.77
CA LEU A 318 -3.79 23.46 7.62
C LEU A 318 -2.75 22.92 8.60
N SER A 319 -2.96 21.71 9.14
CA SER A 319 -1.97 21.03 9.99
C SER A 319 -0.71 20.67 9.22
N GLU A 320 -0.81 20.23 7.97
CA GLU A 320 0.35 19.99 7.08
C GLU A 320 1.18 21.26 6.84
N ARG A 321 0.54 22.43 6.95
CA ARG A 321 1.20 23.75 6.87
C ARG A 321 1.68 24.30 8.20
N GLY A 322 1.50 23.55 9.29
CA GLY A 322 1.88 23.97 10.63
C GLY A 322 0.98 25.09 11.20
N ILE A 323 -0.25 25.22 10.72
CA ILE A 323 -1.18 26.24 11.22
C ILE A 323 -2.16 25.59 12.19
N GLU A 324 -2.22 26.14 13.40
CA GLU A 324 -3.11 25.66 14.44
C GLU A 324 -4.58 25.86 14.05
N THR A 325 -5.36 24.79 14.15
CA THR A 325 -6.80 24.77 13.80
C THR A 325 -7.70 24.72 15.02
N VAL A 326 -7.11 24.77 16.21
CA VAL A 326 -7.77 24.72 17.50
C VAL A 326 -7.77 26.13 18.07
N GLY A 327 -8.96 26.65 18.41
CA GLY A 327 -9.06 27.96 19.08
C GLY A 327 -8.67 27.87 20.55
N GLU A 328 -8.61 29.02 21.22
CA GLU A 328 -8.28 29.16 22.66
C GLU A 328 -9.11 28.24 23.58
N ASN A 329 -10.32 27.88 23.14
CA ASN A 329 -11.24 27.01 23.87
C ASN A 329 -10.95 25.50 23.73
N GLY A 330 -9.85 25.10 23.08
CA GLY A 330 -9.53 23.70 22.78
C GLY A 330 -10.46 23.07 21.72
N LYS A 331 -11.35 23.85 21.10
CA LYS A 331 -12.30 23.38 20.07
C LYS A 331 -11.80 23.75 18.68
N VAL A 332 -12.03 22.85 17.72
CA VAL A 332 -11.74 23.08 16.29
C VAL A 332 -12.50 24.31 15.81
N LEU A 333 -11.82 25.16 15.05
CA LEU A 333 -12.41 26.36 14.46
C LEU A 333 -13.64 26.02 13.60
N LYS A 334 -14.64 26.92 13.61
CA LYS A 334 -15.83 26.77 12.76
C LYS A 334 -15.41 26.70 11.28
N LYS A 335 -16.16 25.94 10.48
CA LYS A 335 -15.86 25.71 9.05
C LYS A 335 -15.62 27.01 8.27
N ASP A 336 -16.40 28.06 8.53
CA ASP A 336 -16.22 29.35 7.84
C ASP A 336 -14.88 30.03 8.20
N ALA A 337 -14.39 29.87 9.44
CA ALA A 337 -13.08 30.37 9.86
C ALA A 337 -11.94 29.56 9.21
N LEU A 338 -12.06 28.23 9.16
CA LEU A 338 -11.11 27.37 8.44
C LEU A 338 -11.01 27.72 6.95
N VAL A 339 -12.16 27.97 6.29
CA VAL A 339 -12.18 28.39 4.88
C VAL A 339 -11.58 29.78 4.68
N ALA A 340 -11.77 30.70 5.62
CA ALA A 340 -11.13 32.02 5.56
C ALA A 340 -9.61 31.88 5.68
N LEU A 341 -9.15 31.05 6.61
CA LEU A 341 -7.74 30.84 6.90
C LEU A 341 -6.99 30.12 5.76
N VAL A 342 -7.62 29.17 5.07
CA VAL A 342 -7.06 28.56 3.84
C VAL A 342 -6.91 29.58 2.70
N ARG A 343 -7.75 30.63 2.65
CA ARG A 343 -7.66 31.66 1.60
C ARG A 343 -6.67 32.78 1.92
N SER A 344 -6.25 32.90 3.18
CA SER A 344 -5.21 33.85 3.57
C SER A 344 -3.79 33.30 3.40
N LEU A 345 -3.67 32.00 3.12
CA LEU A 345 -2.44 31.34 2.68
C LEU A 345 -2.18 31.58 1.20
#